data_AF-A0A178EA15-F1
#
_entry.id   AF-A0A178EA15-F1
#
_cell.length_a   1.000
_cell.length_b   1.000
_cell.length_c   1.000
_cell.angle_alpha   90.00
_cell.angle_beta   90.00
_cell.angle_gamma   90.00
#
_symmetry.space_group_name_H-M   'P 1'
#
loop_
_entity.id
_entity.type
_entity.pdbx_description
1 polymer ?
#
loop_
_entity_poly.entity_id
_entity_poly.type
_entity_poly.pdbx_seq_one_letter_code
_entity_poly.pdbx_strand_id
1 'polypeptide(L)'
;MSTSLILLPTATLSSYALYLSYQNITRLQQYEAKSEKAAEWSSTAAERLSKTRATQTSGTVYIITSLLSSSLLLILPSHNPTSTNTSLSHPTIALANAVLAFLAHRHMATFWNEKQQTRIPFVDAFNEAVRGSEQVVLLIGTLAVGWAAAGAVWVGVQRGFVGSVLGTVVWSCAVGVRAWYVGKVGWGL
;
A
#
# COMPACT_ATOMS: atom_id res chain seq x y z
N MET A 1 -7.75 22.74 4.26
CA MET A 1 -8.69 21.76 4.88
C MET A 1 -8.95 20.55 3.98
N SER A 2 -9.18 20.70 2.66
CA SER A 2 -9.55 19.56 1.79
C SER A 2 -8.50 18.45 1.63
N THR A 3 -7.20 18.77 1.77
CA THR A 3 -6.10 17.80 1.60
C THR A 3 -5.89 16.93 2.84
N SER A 4 -6.11 17.48 4.04
CA SER A 4 -6.07 16.74 5.31
C SER A 4 -7.11 15.62 5.35
N LEU A 5 -8.26 15.80 4.67
CA LEU A 5 -9.31 14.79 4.53
C LEU A 5 -8.84 13.54 3.75
N ILE A 6 -7.82 13.66 2.90
CA ILE A 6 -7.25 12.53 2.14
C ILE A 6 -6.04 11.97 2.86
N LEU A 7 -5.18 12.84 3.39
CA LEU A 7 -3.92 12.45 4.01
C LEU A 7 -4.09 11.69 5.33
N LEU A 8 -5.06 12.08 6.17
CA LEU A 8 -5.29 11.40 7.44
C LEU A 8 -5.75 9.93 7.25
N PRO A 9 -6.74 9.63 6.38
CA PRO A 9 -7.04 8.24 6.02
C PRO A 9 -5.87 7.52 5.35
N THR A 10 -5.09 8.21 4.51
CA THR A 10 -3.91 7.62 3.84
C THR A 10 -2.83 7.21 4.84
N ALA A 11 -2.56 8.04 5.86
CA ALA A 11 -1.64 7.72 6.94
C ALA A 11 -2.15 6.56 7.80
N THR A 12 -3.45 6.55 8.10
CA THR A 12 -4.11 5.48 8.87
C THR A 12 -4.04 4.14 8.12
N LEU A 13 -4.37 4.14 6.82
CA LEU A 13 -4.26 2.96 5.97
C LEU A 13 -2.81 2.49 5.82
N SER A 14 -1.85 3.41 5.70
CA SER A 14 -0.43 3.06 5.64
C SER A 14 0.03 2.41 6.95
N SER A 15 -0.42 2.92 8.09
CA SER A 15 -0.12 2.34 9.41
C SER A 15 -0.71 0.94 9.57
N TYR A 16 -1.97 0.75 9.16
CA TYR A 16 -2.62 -0.56 9.18
C TYR A 16 -1.95 -1.55 8.23
N ALA A 17 -1.60 -1.12 7.01
CA ALA A 17 -0.86 -1.95 6.05
C ALA A 17 0.51 -2.36 6.60
N LEU A 18 1.19 -1.48 7.35
CA LEU A 18 2.47 -1.78 7.97
C LEU A 18 2.33 -2.83 9.08
N TYR A 19 1.30 -2.68 9.94
CA TYR A 19 0.97 -3.66 10.96
C TYR A 19 0.68 -5.04 10.36
N LEU A 20 -0.13 -5.09 9.30
CA LEU A 20 -0.44 -6.33 8.61
C LEU A 20 0.81 -6.95 7.94
N SER A 21 1.65 -6.12 7.30
CA SER A 21 2.91 -6.58 6.71
C SER A 21 3.83 -7.20 7.79
N TYR A 22 3.94 -6.55 8.94
CA TYR A 22 4.70 -7.08 10.08
C TYR A 22 4.20 -8.46 10.51
N GLN A 23 2.89 -8.63 10.73
CA GLN A 23 2.31 -9.92 11.09
C GLN A 23 2.60 -11.02 10.05
N ASN A 24 2.46 -10.70 8.77
CA ASN A 24 2.69 -11.66 7.69
C ASN A 24 4.16 -12.07 7.60
N ILE A 25 5.08 -11.10 7.71
CA ILE A 25 6.52 -11.37 7.72
C ILE A 25 6.88 -12.27 8.91
N THR A 26 6.41 -11.95 10.12
CA THR A 26 6.67 -12.76 11.31
C THR A 26 6.14 -14.19 11.16
N ARG A 27 4.95 -14.37 10.56
CA ARG A 27 4.40 -15.70 10.29
C ARG A 27 5.23 -16.45 9.24
N LEU A 28 5.67 -15.81 8.16
CA LEU A 28 6.54 -16.46 7.17
C LEU A 28 7.91 -16.84 7.73
N GLN A 29 8.48 -16.00 8.61
CA GLN A 29 9.77 -16.27 9.24
C GLN A 29 9.78 -17.59 10.03
N GLN A 30 8.64 -18.01 10.58
CA GLN A 30 8.51 -19.32 11.26
C GLN A 30 8.76 -20.51 10.32
N TYR A 31 8.56 -20.31 9.02
CA TYR A 31 8.74 -21.33 7.98
C TYR A 31 9.98 -21.09 7.11
N GLU A 32 10.79 -20.06 7.42
CA GLU A 32 11.96 -19.67 6.62
C GLU A 32 12.95 -20.82 6.50
N ALA A 33 13.36 -21.43 7.62
CA ALA A 33 14.33 -22.52 7.65
C ALA A 33 13.86 -23.75 6.85
N LYS A 34 12.56 -24.06 6.90
CA LYS A 34 11.97 -25.15 6.10
C LYS A 34 11.97 -24.80 4.61
N SER A 35 11.69 -23.54 4.28
CA SER A 35 11.67 -23.04 2.91
C SER A 35 13.08 -22.99 2.31
N GLU A 36 14.09 -22.61 3.10
CA GLU A 36 15.50 -22.67 2.71
C GLU A 36 15.95 -24.11 2.47
N LYS A 37 15.59 -25.03 3.37
CA LYS A 37 15.89 -26.44 3.14
C LYS A 37 15.25 -26.96 1.86
N ALA A 38 13.99 -26.62 1.59
CA ALA A 38 13.34 -26.98 0.33
C ALA A 38 14.03 -26.35 -0.90
N ALA A 39 14.54 -25.11 -0.77
CA ALA A 39 15.26 -24.41 -1.82
C ALA A 39 16.60 -25.07 -2.21
N GLU A 40 17.27 -25.76 -1.27
CA GLU A 40 18.48 -26.53 -1.56
C GLU A 40 18.22 -27.68 -2.56
N TRP A 41 17.02 -28.26 -2.52
CA TRP A 41 16.66 -29.45 -3.30
C TRP A 41 15.72 -29.15 -4.48
N SER A 42 15.24 -27.91 -4.61
CA SER A 42 14.31 -27.52 -5.67
C SER A 42 14.56 -26.07 -6.13
N SER A 43 14.90 -25.91 -7.41
CA SER A 43 15.05 -24.60 -8.04
C SER A 43 13.75 -23.78 -7.99
N THR A 44 12.59 -24.44 -8.10
CA THR A 44 11.28 -23.79 -7.95
C THR A 44 11.07 -23.26 -6.54
N ALA A 45 11.45 -24.01 -5.50
CA ALA A 45 11.35 -23.55 -4.12
C ALA A 45 12.29 -22.34 -3.86
N ALA A 46 13.51 -22.38 -4.40
CA ALA A 46 14.46 -21.26 -4.33
C ALA A 46 13.92 -19.99 -5.02
N GLU A 47 13.33 -20.14 -6.21
CA GLU A 47 12.72 -19.01 -6.93
C GLU A 47 11.53 -18.43 -6.14
N ARG A 48 10.68 -19.28 -5.56
CA ARG A 48 9.54 -18.84 -4.74
C ARG A 48 9.99 -18.12 -3.47
N LEU A 49 11.02 -18.62 -2.79
CA LEU A 49 11.57 -17.99 -1.60
C LEU A 49 12.15 -16.61 -1.91
N SER A 50 12.95 -16.50 -2.97
CA SER A 50 13.52 -15.20 -3.38
C SER A 50 12.45 -14.19 -3.79
N LYS A 51 11.43 -14.59 -4.55
CA LYS A 51 10.28 -13.73 -4.90
C LYS A 51 9.47 -13.31 -3.67
N THR A 52 9.28 -14.20 -2.70
CA THR A 52 8.61 -13.88 -1.44
C THR A 52 9.33 -12.76 -0.71
N ARG A 53 10.65 -12.91 -0.49
CA ARG A 53 11.48 -11.89 0.17
C ARG A 53 11.46 -10.55 -0.60
N ALA A 54 11.61 -10.59 -1.92
CA ALA A 54 11.62 -9.38 -2.76
C ALA A 54 10.28 -8.63 -2.73
N THR A 55 9.16 -9.34 -2.83
CA THR A 55 7.81 -8.74 -2.84
C THR A 55 7.42 -8.21 -1.46
N GLN A 56 7.75 -8.92 -0.37
CA GLN A 56 7.51 -8.42 0.99
C GLN A 56 8.37 -7.19 1.30
N THR A 57 9.64 -7.20 0.90
CA THR A 57 10.55 -6.07 1.11
C THR A 57 10.07 -4.83 0.34
N SER A 58 9.82 -4.98 -0.96
CA SER A 58 9.35 -3.86 -1.80
C SER A 58 8.01 -3.30 -1.34
N GLY A 59 7.06 -4.16 -0.97
CA GLY A 59 5.78 -3.74 -0.39
C GLY A 59 5.94 -2.97 0.91
N THR A 60 6.75 -3.48 1.84
CA THR A 60 6.99 -2.85 3.15
C THR A 60 7.71 -1.52 3.01
N VAL A 61 8.75 -1.44 2.17
CA VAL A 61 9.48 -0.20 1.90
C VAL A 61 8.54 0.87 1.35
N TYR A 62 7.65 0.51 0.42
CA TYR A 62 6.65 1.45 -0.08
C TYR A 62 5.69 1.91 1.02
N ILE A 63 5.16 1.00 1.84
CA ILE A 63 4.22 1.34 2.91
C ILE A 63 4.86 2.32 3.91
N ILE A 64 6.11 2.08 4.30
CA ILE A 64 6.89 3.00 5.17
C ILE A 64 7.04 4.36 4.48
N THR A 65 7.40 4.37 3.20
CA THR A 65 7.55 5.61 2.42
C THR A 65 6.24 6.40 2.36
N SER A 66 5.11 5.72 2.15
CA SER A 66 3.77 6.31 2.15
C SER A 66 3.40 6.88 3.52
N LEU A 67 3.69 6.14 4.60
CA LEU A 67 3.43 6.59 5.97
C LEU A 67 4.25 7.84 6.31
N LEU A 68 5.55 7.83 5.99
CA LEU A 68 6.43 8.98 6.19
C LEU A 68 5.97 10.18 5.36
N SER A 69 5.65 9.97 4.08
CA SER A 69 5.19 11.04 3.18
C SER A 69 3.89 11.68 3.66
N SER A 70 2.91 10.86 4.06
CA SER A 70 1.61 11.35 4.56
C SER A 70 1.75 12.06 5.90
N SER A 71 2.56 11.52 6.82
CA SER A 71 2.84 12.15 8.11
C SER A 71 3.57 13.49 7.94
N LEU A 72 4.58 13.54 7.07
CA LEU A 72 5.32 14.77 6.77
C LEU A 72 4.40 15.86 6.21
N LEU A 73 3.53 15.52 5.25
CA LEU A 73 2.59 16.46 4.66
C LEU A 73 1.45 16.89 5.61
N LEU A 74 1.17 16.11 6.66
CA LEU A 74 0.24 16.49 7.73
C LEU A 74 0.89 17.43 8.75
N ILE A 75 2.16 17.19 9.12
CA ILE A 75 2.90 17.95 10.14
C ILE A 75 3.47 19.26 9.61
N LEU A 76 3.83 19.31 8.32
CA LEU A 76 4.28 20.52 7.65
C LEU A 76 3.19 21.06 6.71
N PRO A 77 2.10 21.64 7.23
CA PRO A 77 1.15 22.35 6.39
C PRO A 77 1.88 23.50 5.69
N SER A 78 1.78 23.56 4.36
CA SER A 78 2.25 24.69 3.57
C SER A 78 1.53 25.97 3.97
N HIS A 79 2.11 26.72 4.89
CA HIS A 79 1.78 28.12 5.13
C HIS A 79 2.53 28.99 4.10
N ASN A 80 1.90 29.24 2.95
CA ASN A 80 1.81 30.58 2.32
C ASN A 80 1.26 30.50 0.88
N PRO A 81 0.19 31.27 0.56
CA PRO A 81 -0.35 31.36 -0.80
C PRO A 81 0.41 32.34 -1.72
N THR A 82 1.52 32.96 -1.29
CA THR A 82 2.09 34.14 -2.00
C THR A 82 3.60 34.07 -2.30
N SER A 83 4.21 32.89 -2.39
CA SER A 83 5.57 32.75 -2.94
C SER A 83 5.59 31.78 -4.09
N THR A 84 5.77 32.33 -5.28
CA THR A 84 5.71 31.70 -6.61
C THR A 84 6.80 30.67 -6.89
N ASN A 85 7.61 30.26 -5.91
CA ASN A 85 8.77 29.38 -6.14
C ASN A 85 8.80 28.05 -5.35
N THR A 86 7.81 27.74 -4.51
CA THR A 86 7.79 26.48 -3.71
C THR A 86 6.56 25.58 -3.93
N SER A 87 5.65 25.95 -4.83
CA SER A 87 4.36 25.26 -5.06
C SER A 87 4.44 23.95 -5.85
N LEU A 88 5.64 23.54 -6.31
CA LEU A 88 5.84 22.30 -7.09
C LEU A 88 6.08 21.05 -6.22
N SER A 89 6.34 21.18 -4.91
CA SER A 89 6.74 20.03 -4.08
C SER A 89 5.59 19.06 -3.77
N HIS A 90 4.42 19.56 -3.38
CA HIS A 90 3.30 18.72 -2.91
C HIS A 90 2.67 17.83 -3.98
N PRO A 91 2.25 18.34 -5.16
CA PRO A 91 1.73 17.49 -6.23
C PRO A 91 2.79 16.52 -6.75
N THR A 92 4.07 16.89 -6.72
CA THR A 92 5.18 16.01 -7.11
C THR A 92 5.37 14.86 -6.12
N ILE A 93 5.32 15.13 -4.80
CA ILE A 93 5.38 14.08 -3.77
C ILE A 93 4.18 13.13 -3.91
N ALA A 94 2.99 13.68 -4.16
CA ALA A 94 1.79 12.88 -4.36
C ALA A 94 1.89 11.98 -5.61
N LEU A 95 2.36 12.54 -6.73
CA LEU A 95 2.59 11.80 -7.96
C LEU A 95 3.66 10.73 -7.78
N ALA A 96 4.78 11.06 -7.15
CA ALA A 96 5.85 10.10 -6.86
C ALA A 96 5.34 8.93 -6.01
N ASN A 97 4.58 9.22 -4.95
CA ASN A 97 3.98 8.18 -4.12
C ASN A 97 2.95 7.35 -4.90
N ALA A 98 2.13 7.95 -5.77
CA ALA A 98 1.18 7.21 -6.59
C ALA A 98 1.89 6.25 -7.57
N VAL A 99 2.97 6.72 -8.21
CA VAL A 99 3.79 5.89 -9.11
C VAL A 99 4.47 4.75 -8.34
N LEU A 100 5.11 5.06 -7.21
CA LEU A 100 5.74 4.05 -6.37
C LEU A 100 4.73 3.01 -5.87
N ALA A 101 3.53 3.46 -5.47
CA ALA A 101 2.44 2.58 -5.08
C ALA A 101 2.02 1.65 -6.20
N PHE A 102 1.86 2.19 -7.41
CA PHE A 102 1.46 1.41 -8.57
C PHE A 102 2.52 0.37 -8.94
N LEU A 103 3.79 0.73 -8.91
CA LEU A 103 4.90 -0.19 -9.16
C LEU A 103 4.96 -1.29 -8.09
N ALA A 104 4.89 -0.93 -6.81
CA ALA A 104 4.86 -1.89 -5.71
C ALA A 104 3.64 -2.82 -5.78
N HIS A 105 2.45 -2.26 -6.04
CA HIS A 105 1.22 -3.02 -6.23
C HIS A 105 1.36 -4.01 -7.38
N ARG A 106 1.83 -3.56 -8.55
CA ARG A 106 2.01 -4.43 -9.71
C ARG A 106 3.02 -5.54 -9.46
N HIS A 107 4.16 -5.20 -8.85
CA HIS A 107 5.19 -6.18 -8.51
C HIS A 107 4.66 -7.24 -7.54
N MET A 108 3.96 -6.84 -6.48
CA MET A 108 3.37 -7.77 -5.53
C MET A 108 2.19 -8.55 -6.10
N ALA A 109 1.25 -7.91 -6.81
CA ALA A 109 0.07 -8.55 -7.38
C ALA A 109 0.40 -9.62 -8.42
N THR A 110 1.55 -9.49 -9.09
CA THR A 110 2.04 -10.51 -10.02
C THR A 110 2.39 -11.82 -9.31
N PHE A 111 2.81 -11.75 -8.03
CA PHE A 111 3.22 -12.91 -7.24
C PHE A 111 2.14 -13.38 -6.25
N TRP A 112 1.48 -12.44 -5.57
CA TRP A 112 0.44 -12.67 -4.56
C TRP A 112 -0.96 -12.59 -5.20
N ASN A 113 -1.26 -13.58 -6.04
CA ASN A 113 -2.58 -13.74 -6.66
C ASN A 113 -3.17 -15.10 -6.24
N GLU A 114 -4.45 -15.13 -5.86
CA GLU A 114 -5.18 -16.35 -5.49
C GLU A 114 -5.06 -17.46 -6.54
N LYS A 115 -4.92 -17.12 -7.83
CA LYS A 115 -4.73 -18.10 -8.90
C LYS A 115 -3.37 -18.79 -8.88
N GLN A 116 -2.36 -18.17 -8.26
CA GLN A 116 -0.97 -18.64 -8.27
C GLN A 116 -0.47 -19.08 -6.90
N GLN A 117 -1.11 -18.64 -5.82
CA GLN A 117 -0.74 -18.99 -4.46
C GLN A 117 -1.43 -20.28 -4.05
N THR A 118 -0.64 -21.32 -3.83
CA THR A 118 -1.13 -22.63 -3.38
C THR A 118 -1.23 -22.59 -1.86
N ARG A 119 -2.46 -22.69 -1.34
CA ARG A 119 -2.69 -22.92 0.09
C ARG A 119 -2.34 -24.36 0.41
N ILE A 120 -1.51 -24.56 1.42
CA ILE A 120 -0.99 -25.89 1.77
C ILE A 120 -1.81 -26.39 2.96
N PRO A 121 -2.35 -27.63 2.92
CA PRO A 121 -3.10 -28.16 4.06
C PRO A 121 -2.19 -28.29 5.29
N PHE A 122 -2.76 -28.04 6.48
CA PHE A 122 -2.10 -28.20 7.80
C PHE A 122 -0.97 -27.19 8.14
N VAL A 123 -0.85 -26.09 7.39
CA VAL A 123 0.07 -24.97 7.73
C VAL A 123 -0.68 -23.65 7.80
N ASP A 124 -1.63 -23.58 8.74
CA ASP A 124 -2.58 -22.46 8.84
C ASP A 124 -1.89 -21.10 8.96
N ALA A 125 -0.84 -20.99 9.77
CA ALA A 125 -0.09 -19.72 9.91
C ALA A 125 0.58 -19.28 8.59
N PHE A 126 1.02 -20.22 7.75
CA PHE A 126 1.54 -19.91 6.42
C PHE A 126 0.42 -19.43 5.49
N ASN A 127 -0.70 -20.16 5.44
CA ASN A 127 -1.85 -19.77 4.62
C ASN A 127 -2.42 -18.40 5.03
N GLU A 128 -2.41 -18.09 6.33
CA GLU A 128 -2.79 -16.77 6.83
C GLU A 128 -1.81 -15.68 6.42
N ALA A 129 -0.51 -15.97 6.39
CA ALA A 129 0.48 -15.02 5.89
C ALA A 129 0.34 -14.76 4.38
N VAL A 130 -0.03 -15.80 3.60
CA VAL A 130 -0.34 -15.67 2.17
C VAL A 130 -1.57 -14.78 1.99
N ARG A 131 -2.68 -15.07 2.69
CA ARG A 131 -3.91 -14.27 2.64
C ARG A 131 -3.67 -12.82 3.07
N GLY A 132 -2.92 -12.62 4.15
CA GLY A 132 -2.53 -11.30 4.59
C GLY A 132 -1.67 -10.56 3.57
N SER A 133 -0.79 -11.24 2.84
CA SER A 133 0.03 -10.62 1.79
C SER A 133 -0.82 -10.17 0.60
N GLU A 134 -1.85 -10.94 0.23
CA GLU A 134 -2.86 -10.54 -0.76
C GLU A 134 -3.64 -9.29 -0.30
N GLN A 135 -4.01 -9.24 0.98
CA GLN A 135 -4.62 -8.04 1.56
C GLN A 135 -3.68 -6.83 1.51
N VAL A 136 -2.39 -7.00 1.80
CA VAL A 136 -1.38 -5.93 1.66
C VAL A 136 -1.31 -5.43 0.21
N VAL A 137 -1.37 -6.31 -0.79
CA VAL A 137 -1.43 -5.91 -2.21
C VAL A 137 -2.64 -5.00 -2.46
N LEU A 138 -3.81 -5.36 -1.93
CA LEU A 138 -4.99 -4.52 -2.03
C LEU A 138 -4.76 -3.17 -1.33
N LEU A 139 -4.24 -3.16 -0.10
CA LEU A 139 -3.98 -1.90 0.62
C LEU A 139 -3.03 -0.97 -0.16
N ILE A 140 -1.93 -1.50 -0.73
CA ILE A 140 -1.02 -0.70 -1.57
C ILE A 140 -1.73 -0.15 -2.81
N GLY A 141 -2.56 -0.96 -3.48
CA GLY A 141 -3.37 -0.48 -4.60
C GLY A 141 -4.38 0.60 -4.19
N THR A 142 -4.83 0.58 -2.93
CA THR A 142 -5.68 1.64 -2.34
C THR A 142 -4.87 2.91 -2.16
N LEU A 143 -3.69 2.80 -1.53
CA LEU A 143 -2.78 3.93 -1.33
C LEU A 143 -2.40 4.58 -2.67
N ALA A 144 -2.24 3.82 -3.75
CA ALA A 144 -2.04 4.37 -5.10
C ALA A 144 -3.17 5.33 -5.51
N VAL A 145 -4.43 4.93 -5.31
CA VAL A 145 -5.60 5.77 -5.58
C VAL A 145 -5.65 6.97 -4.64
N GLY A 146 -5.29 6.80 -3.37
CA GLY A 146 -5.26 7.88 -2.38
C GLY A 146 -4.25 8.96 -2.72
N TRP A 147 -3.05 8.57 -3.12
CA TRP A 147 -2.01 9.50 -3.56
C TRP A 147 -2.36 10.18 -4.88
N ALA A 148 -2.96 9.47 -5.83
CA ALA A 148 -3.45 10.05 -7.07
C ALA A 148 -4.57 11.08 -6.81
N ALA A 149 -5.52 10.75 -5.93
CA ALA A 149 -6.59 11.65 -5.51
C ALA A 149 -6.03 12.89 -4.80
N ALA A 150 -5.07 12.72 -3.90
CA ALA A 150 -4.41 13.83 -3.22
C ALA A 150 -3.72 14.77 -4.23
N GLY A 151 -2.98 14.20 -5.20
CA GLY A 151 -2.37 14.95 -6.30
C GLY A 151 -3.38 15.74 -7.12
N ALA A 152 -4.50 15.12 -7.48
CA ALA A 152 -5.59 15.78 -8.21
C ALA A 152 -6.22 16.94 -7.42
N VAL A 153 -6.41 16.77 -6.10
CA VAL A 153 -6.89 17.85 -5.23
C VAL A 153 -5.90 19.02 -5.19
N TRP A 154 -4.60 18.76 -5.02
CA TRP A 154 -3.59 19.83 -5.01
C TRP A 154 -3.53 20.59 -6.33
N VAL A 155 -3.53 19.89 -7.47
CA VAL A 155 -3.54 20.53 -8.79
C VAL A 155 -4.84 21.30 -9.03
N GLY A 156 -5.99 20.74 -8.63
CA GLY A 156 -7.29 21.39 -8.74
C GLY A 156 -7.36 22.69 -7.94
N VAL A 157 -6.88 22.67 -6.69
CA VAL A 157 -6.78 23.87 -5.84
C VAL A 157 -5.86 24.92 -6.46
N GLN A 158 -4.68 24.52 -6.98
CA GLN A 158 -3.74 25.45 -7.62
C GLN A 158 -4.31 26.11 -8.88
N ARG A 159 -5.15 25.40 -9.64
CA ARG A 159 -5.75 25.89 -10.89
C ARG A 159 -7.12 26.56 -10.71
N GLY A 160 -7.59 26.73 -9.47
CA GLY A 160 -8.90 27.34 -9.18
C GLY A 160 -10.09 26.52 -9.66
N PHE A 161 -9.91 25.22 -9.90
CA PHE A 161 -10.93 24.31 -10.44
C PHE A 161 -11.55 23.44 -9.34
N VAL A 162 -12.77 22.94 -9.57
CA VAL A 162 -13.55 22.05 -8.66
C VAL A 162 -12.88 20.66 -8.44
N GLY A 163 -11.64 20.46 -8.88
CA GLY A 163 -10.87 19.22 -8.71
C GLY A 163 -10.69 18.78 -7.25
N SER A 164 -10.91 19.68 -6.29
CA SER A 164 -10.93 19.37 -4.86
C SER A 164 -12.06 18.42 -4.45
N VAL A 165 -13.23 18.51 -5.08
CA VAL A 165 -14.38 17.65 -4.79
C VAL A 165 -14.24 16.29 -5.47
N LEU A 166 -13.79 16.27 -6.73
CA LEU A 166 -13.62 15.04 -7.50
C LEU A 166 -12.60 14.09 -6.86
N GLY A 167 -11.45 14.61 -6.43
CA GLY A 167 -10.43 13.77 -5.76
C GLY A 167 -10.90 13.19 -4.43
N THR A 168 -11.62 13.98 -3.61
CA THR A 168 -12.17 13.50 -2.33
C THR A 168 -13.27 12.45 -2.51
N VAL A 169 -14.15 12.62 -3.52
CA VAL A 169 -15.18 11.64 -3.86
C VAL A 169 -14.56 10.33 -4.35
N VAL A 170 -13.59 10.40 -5.28
CA VAL A 170 -12.89 9.21 -5.80
C VAL A 170 -12.21 8.45 -4.66
N TRP A 171 -11.52 9.17 -3.76
CA TRP A 171 -10.87 8.54 -2.61
C TRP A 171 -11.87 7.89 -1.66
N SER A 172 -12.95 8.59 -1.32
CA SER A 172 -13.98 8.08 -0.41
C SER A 172 -14.67 6.85 -0.99
N CYS A 173 -14.95 6.84 -2.30
CA CYS A 173 -15.51 5.67 -2.99
C CYS A 173 -14.50 4.50 -2.99
N ALA A 174 -13.23 4.76 -3.29
CA ALA A 174 -12.19 3.72 -3.33
C ALA A 174 -11.99 3.08 -1.95
N VAL A 175 -11.94 3.88 -0.88
CA VAL A 175 -11.86 3.38 0.50
C VAL A 175 -13.13 2.64 0.88
N GLY A 176 -14.31 3.18 0.55
CA GLY A 176 -15.60 2.57 0.86
C GLY A 176 -15.80 1.19 0.20
N VAL A 177 -15.53 1.09 -1.11
CA VAL A 177 -15.59 -0.18 -1.86
C VAL A 177 -14.63 -1.21 -1.28
N ARG A 178 -13.42 -0.79 -0.90
CA ARG A 178 -12.41 -1.70 -0.37
C ARG A 178 -12.66 -2.09 1.08
N ALA A 179 -13.16 -1.18 1.92
CA ALA A 179 -13.62 -1.50 3.27
C ALA A 179 -14.78 -2.51 3.22
N TRP A 180 -15.71 -2.33 2.28
CA TRP A 180 -16.79 -3.29 2.04
C TRP A 180 -16.27 -4.66 1.56
N TYR A 181 -15.30 -4.68 0.64
CA TYR A 181 -14.66 -5.92 0.17
C TYR A 181 -13.93 -6.65 1.29
N VAL A 182 -13.10 -5.96 2.08
CA VAL A 182 -12.40 -6.53 3.25
C VAL A 182 -13.41 -7.04 4.28
N GLY A 183 -14.50 -6.31 4.53
CA GLY A 183 -15.58 -6.75 5.41
C GLY A 183 -16.25 -8.04 4.93
N LYS A 184 -16.42 -8.24 3.61
CA LYS A 184 -16.98 -9.47 3.04
C LYS A 184 -16.02 -10.66 3.04
N VAL A 185 -14.72 -10.43 2.87
CA VAL A 185 -13.69 -11.48 2.89
C VAL A 185 -13.41 -11.97 4.32
N GLY A 186 -14.02 -11.33 5.32
CA GLY A 186 -13.90 -11.67 6.73
C GLY A 186 -12.67 -11.01 7.33
N TRP A 187 -12.89 -10.23 8.38
CA TRP A 187 -11.84 -9.84 9.29
C TRP A 187 -11.34 -11.12 9.96
N GLY A 188 -10.27 -11.69 9.42
CA GLY A 188 -9.51 -12.73 10.10
C GLY A 188 -8.79 -12.12 11.29
N LEU A 189 -9.54 -11.82 12.34
CA LEU A 189 -9.05 -11.73 13.70
C LEU A 189 -9.25 -13.09 14.35
#